data_AF-A0A353G3Y8-F1
#
_entry.id   AF-A0A353G3Y8-F1
#
_cell.length_a   1.000
_cell.length_b   1.000
_cell.length_c   1.000
_cell.angle_alpha   90.00
_cell.angle_beta   90.00
_cell.angle_gamma   90.00
#
_symmetry.space_group_name_H-M   'P 1'
#
loop_
_entity.id
_entity.type
_entity.pdbx_description
1 polymer ?
#
loop_
_entity_poly.entity_id
_entity_poly.type
_entity_poly.pdbx_seq_one_letter_code
_entity_poly.pdbx_strand_id
1 'polypeptide(L)' 'GVVQIKDLIEGKRLSGEITDNAEWREARVAQEVVPEAELVAKVKEILAAQAEDRARVR' A
#
# COMPACT_ATOMS: atom_id res chain seq x y z
N GLY A 1 18.55 -6.86 4.97
CA GLY A 1 17.90 -6.21 6.12
C GLY A 1 16.39 -6.36 6.00
N VAL A 2 15.63 -5.40 6.53
CA VAL A 2 14.19 -5.25 6.24
C VAL A 2 13.98 -3.94 5.48
N VAL A 3 12.95 -3.90 4.64
CA VAL A 3 12.58 -2.73 3.85
C VAL A 3 11.09 -2.44 4.05
N GLN A 4 10.75 -1.16 4.00
CA GLN A 4 9.36 -0.73 4.03
C GLN A 4 8.90 -0.39 2.62
N ILE A 5 7.73 -0.90 2.25
CA ILE A 5 7.10 -0.67 0.96
C ILE A 5 5.78 0.04 1.21
N LYS A 6 5.47 1.05 0.39
CA LYS A 6 4.22 1.81 0.49
C LYS A 6 3.44 1.74 -0.83
N ASP A 7 2.20 1.27 -0.76
CA ASP A 7 1.25 1.39 -1.87
C ASP A 7 0.60 2.79 -1.82
N LEU A 8 0.95 3.64 -2.80
CA LEU A 8 0.42 4.99 -2.89
C LEU A 8 -1.00 5.06 -3.46
N ILE A 9 -1.41 4.06 -4.26
CA ILE A 9 -2.76 3.99 -4.82
C ILE A 9 -3.73 3.62 -3.70
N GLU A 10 -3.42 2.56 -2.97
CA GLU A 10 -4.22 2.11 -1.83
C GLU A 10 -4.20 3.13 -0.70
N GLY A 11 -3.03 3.74 -0.45
CA GLY A 11 -2.92 4.85 0.50
C GLY A 11 -3.87 6.00 0.14
N LYS A 12 -3.92 6.42 -1.14
CA LYS A 12 -4.85 7.46 -1.56
C LYS A 12 -6.31 7.05 -1.35
N ARG A 13 -6.68 5.79 -1.63
CA ARG A 13 -8.03 5.28 -1.39
C ARG A 13 -8.43 5.38 0.08
N LEU A 14 -7.58 4.88 0.97
CA LEU A 14 -7.81 4.87 2.42
C LEU A 14 -7.79 6.28 3.03
N SER A 15 -7.05 7.23 2.43
CA SER A 15 -7.08 8.63 2.88
C SER A 15 -8.45 9.29 2.73
N GLY A 16 -9.31 8.78 1.83
CA GLY A 16 -10.68 9.25 1.70
C GLY A 16 -11.56 8.93 2.91
N GLU A 17 -11.15 7.97 3.73
CA GLU A 17 -11.88 7.49 4.91
C GLU A 17 -11.36 8.13 6.22
N ILE A 18 -10.18 8.77 6.19
CA ILE A 18 -9.52 9.37 7.37
C ILE A 18 -9.50 10.90 7.25
N THR A 19 -10.25 11.58 8.09
CA THR A 19 -10.35 13.06 8.09
C THR A 19 -9.37 13.76 9.04
N ASP A 20 -8.76 13.03 9.97
CA ASP A 20 -7.79 13.56 10.93
C ASP A 20 -6.34 13.31 10.49
N ASN A 21 -5.50 14.35 10.55
CA ASN A 21 -4.11 14.26 10.08
C ASN A 21 -3.20 13.46 11.02
N ALA A 22 -3.46 13.49 12.33
CA ALA A 22 -2.68 12.72 13.29
C ALA A 22 -3.00 11.23 13.12
N GLU A 23 -4.28 10.88 13.04
CA GLU A 23 -4.75 9.53 12.74
C GLU A 23 -4.18 9.01 11.41
N TRP A 24 -4.18 9.83 10.36
CA TRP A 24 -3.60 9.47 9.06
C TRP A 24 -2.11 9.09 9.17
N ARG A 25 -1.34 9.84 9.95
CA ARG A 25 0.10 9.60 10.14
C ARG A 25 0.36 8.37 11.01
N GLU A 26 -0.47 8.16 12.03
CA GLU A 26 -0.33 7.05 12.98
C GLU A 26 -0.79 5.72 12.40
N ALA A 27 -1.86 5.71 11.60
CA ALA A 27 -2.43 4.49 11.02
C ALA A 27 -1.48 3.77 10.07
N ARG A 28 -0.46 4.48 9.55
CA ARG A 28 0.56 3.94 8.63
C ARG A 28 -0.04 3.06 7.52
N VAL A 29 -1.19 3.48 6.99
CA VAL A 29 -1.95 2.66 6.05
C VAL A 29 -1.15 2.38 4.77
N ALA A 30 -1.48 1.25 4.14
CA ALA A 30 -0.87 0.77 2.90
C ALA A 30 0.66 0.67 2.96
N GLN A 31 1.22 0.40 4.15
CA GLN A 31 2.65 0.19 4.36
C GLN A 31 2.89 -1.22 4.88
N GLU A 32 3.85 -1.90 4.27
CA GLU A 32 4.31 -3.22 4.69
C GLU A 32 5.82 -3.18 4.94
N VAL A 33 6.28 -3.88 5.98
CA VAL A 33 7.71 -4.09 6.24
C VAL A 33 8.01 -5.55 5.95
N VAL A 34 8.92 -5.79 5.02
CA VAL A 34 9.30 -7.15 4.58
C VAL A 34 10.81 -7.36 4.67
N PRO A 35 11.28 -8.61 4.77
CA PRO A 35 12.68 -8.91 4.51
C PRO A 35 13.11 -8.36 3.15
N GLU A 36 14.32 -7.81 3.07
CA GLU A 36 14.85 -7.23 1.83
C GLU A 36 14.90 -8.25 0.68
N ALA A 37 15.10 -9.53 1.01
CA ALA A 37 15.06 -10.64 0.04
C ALA A 37 13.66 -10.84 -0.60
N GLU A 38 12.59 -10.37 0.04
CA GLU A 38 11.21 -10.52 -0.41
C GLU A 38 10.68 -9.27 -1.15
N LEU A 39 11.48 -8.19 -1.22
CA LEU A 39 11.09 -6.91 -1.82
C LEU A 39 10.42 -7.09 -3.19
N VAL A 40 11.06 -7.82 -4.09
CA VAL A 40 10.57 -7.98 -5.47
C VAL A 40 9.27 -8.79 -5.52
N ALA A 41 9.14 -9.82 -4.68
CA ALA A 41 7.93 -10.63 -4.60
C ALA A 41 6.75 -9.78 -4.11
N LYS A 42 6.95 -9.05 -3.00
CA LYS A 42 5.92 -8.17 -2.44
C LYS A 42 5.50 -7.04 -3.41
N VAL A 43 6.45 -6.42 -4.11
CA VAL A 43 6.13 -5.40 -5.13
C VAL A 43 5.27 -5.97 -6.24
N LYS A 44 5.54 -7.20 -6.71
CA LYS A 44 4.72 -7.85 -7.74
C LYS A 44 3.30 -8.15 -7.26
N GLU A 45 3.14 -8.59 -6.01
CA GLU A 45 1.82 -8.80 -5.39
C GLU A 45 1.00 -7.51 -5.38
N ILE A 46 1.61 -6.41 -4.92
CA ILE A 46 0.96 -5.08 -4.88
C ILE A 46 0.55 -4.65 -6.30
N LEU A 47 1.43 -4.78 -7.28
CA LEU A 47 1.11 -4.40 -8.67
C LEU A 47 0.00 -5.26 -9.28
N ALA A 48 -0.08 -6.54 -8.92
CA ALA A 48 -1.14 -7.43 -9.36
C ALA A 48 -2.50 -7.02 -8.76
N ALA A 49 -2.55 -6.75 -7.45
CA ALA A 49 -3.75 -6.24 -6.78
C ALA A 49 -4.24 -4.93 -7.42
N GLN A 50 -3.33 -3.97 -7.64
CA GLN A 50 -3.66 -2.72 -8.32
C GLN A 50 -4.17 -2.93 -9.77
N ALA A 51 -3.66 -3.95 -10.47
CA ALA A 51 -4.12 -4.27 -11.81
C ALA A 51 -5.54 -4.87 -11.79
N GLU A 52 -5.84 -5.75 -10.83
CA GLU A 52 -7.19 -6.28 -10.61
C GLU A 52 -8.18 -5.17 -10.27
N ASP A 53 -7.82 -4.25 -9.37
CA ASP A 53 -8.67 -3.11 -9.01
C ASP A 53 -8.99 -2.24 -10.24
N ARG A 54 -7.99 -1.93 -11.08
CA ARG A 54 -8.21 -1.20 -12.33
C ARG A 54 -9.13 -1.94 -13.31
N ALA A 55 -9.07 -3.28 -13.32
CA ALA A 55 -9.93 -4.07 -14.19
C ALA A 55 -11.38 -4.10 -13.71
N ARG A 56 -11.63 -4.05 -12.39
CA ARG A 56 -12.98 -4.04 -11.80
C ARG A 56 -13.74 -2.73 -11.97
N VAL A 57 -13.02 -1.62 -12.16
CA VAL A 57 -13.60 -0.27 -12.31
C VAL A 57 -13.86 0.11 -13.77
N ARG A 58 -13.47 -0.75 -14.74
CA ARG A 58 -13.81 -0.61 -16.16
C ARG A 58 -15.10 -1.32 -16.52
#